data_AF-A0A6P0X4I3-F1
#
_entry.id   AF-A0A6P0X4I3-F1
#
_cell.length_a   1.000
_cell.length_b   1.000
_cell.length_c   1.000
_cell.angle_alpha   90.00
_cell.angle_beta   90.00
_cell.angle_gamma   90.00
#
_symmetry.space_group_name_H-M   'P 1'
#
loop_
_entity.id
_entity.type
_entity.pdbx_description
1 polymer ?
#
loop_
_entity_poly.entity_id
_entity_poly.type
_entity_poly.pdbx_seq_one_letter_code
_entity_poly.pdbx_strand_id
1 'polypeptide(L)'
;MTFYNRIVDKGQLKKLISWSFTQYGSARSAQMADQLKDLGFRYATRAGVSISVDDLQVPPVKREMLDEAEEQIRATETRYTRGEITEVERFQKVIDTWNSTSEALKEEVVRNFRATNPLNSVYMMAFSGARGNLSQVRQLVGMRGLMADPQGEIIDIPIKTNFREGLTVTEYVISSYGARKGLVDTALRTADSGYLTRRLVDVSQDVIVRDIDCGTERGIMVRSMMDGDRVLIPLQERLLGRVVAREVLHPTTGEVLAPRNQDISDELAKDLAKAGVEEVFVRSPLTCEAPRSVCQRCYGWSLAHGHMVDLGEAVGIIAAQSIGEPGTQLTMRTFHTGGVFTGEVARQVVASVDGVVSFGKGLRTRTVRTRHGEEREQVEVAGDLILKPEGGSSSEVFPLTTGSLLLVKNDQKVEKKQLLAEVSLSKTRLSTEKVTKDVTTDLAGEVLFADLIPEEKTDRQGNTTRIAQRGGLLWVLSGEVYNLPPGAEPVVKNGDAVQLG
;
A
#
# COMPACT_ATOMS: atom_id res chain seq x y z
N MET A 1 33.38 -22.25 -17.97
CA MET A 1 32.86 -21.96 -16.62
C MET A 1 32.68 -20.46 -16.51
N THR A 2 31.44 -19.97 -16.45
CA THR A 2 31.15 -18.54 -16.32
C THR A 2 31.24 -18.16 -14.85
N PHE A 3 32.14 -17.23 -14.49
CA PHE A 3 32.28 -16.75 -13.11
C PHE A 3 31.21 -15.69 -12.81
N TYR A 4 30.46 -15.87 -11.73
CA TYR A 4 29.43 -14.93 -11.29
C TYR A 4 29.99 -14.01 -10.19
N ASN A 5 30.42 -12.80 -10.56
CA ASN A 5 30.89 -11.79 -9.61
C ASN A 5 29.73 -10.93 -9.08
N ARG A 6 28.87 -11.49 -8.23
CA ARG A 6 27.74 -10.78 -7.61
C ARG A 6 27.57 -11.18 -6.15
N ILE A 7 27.07 -10.25 -5.33
CA ILE A 7 26.64 -10.56 -3.96
C ILE A 7 25.42 -11.48 -4.07
N VAL A 8 25.50 -12.62 -3.40
CA VAL A 8 24.47 -13.66 -3.42
C VAL A 8 23.58 -13.50 -2.20
N ASP A 9 22.45 -12.81 -2.39
CA ASP A 9 21.37 -12.72 -1.39
C ASP A 9 20.45 -13.95 -1.44
N LYS A 10 19.48 -14.03 -0.51
CA LYS A 10 18.48 -15.11 -0.48
C LYS A 10 17.71 -15.26 -1.81
N GLY A 11 17.42 -14.15 -2.49
CA GLY A 11 16.73 -14.14 -3.79
C GLY A 11 17.59 -14.70 -4.92
N GLN A 12 18.87 -14.32 -4.97
CA GLN A 12 19.85 -14.87 -5.91
C GLN A 12 20.11 -16.35 -5.66
N LEU A 13 20.17 -16.80 -4.40
CA LEU A 13 20.25 -18.23 -4.07
C LEU A 13 19.05 -18.99 -4.62
N LYS A 14 17.83 -18.46 -4.46
CA LYS A 14 16.62 -19.07 -5.02
C LYS A 14 16.70 -19.16 -6.55
N LYS A 15 17.18 -18.11 -7.22
CA LYS A 15 17.40 -18.10 -8.68
C LYS A 15 18.44 -19.13 -9.11
N LEU A 16 19.53 -19.27 -8.36
CA LEU A 16 20.58 -20.26 -8.63
C LEU A 16 20.05 -21.69 -8.52
N ILE A 17 19.29 -21.98 -7.47
CA ILE A 17 18.65 -23.30 -7.28
C ILE A 17 17.62 -23.56 -8.40
N SER A 18 16.79 -22.56 -8.73
CA SER A 18 15.82 -22.67 -9.82
C SER A 18 16.51 -22.94 -11.16
N TRP A 19 17.61 -22.23 -11.46
CA TRP A 19 18.39 -22.45 -12.67
C TRP A 19 18.98 -23.87 -12.73
N SER A 20 19.54 -24.35 -11.62
CA SER A 20 20.04 -25.72 -11.53
C SER A 20 18.94 -26.74 -11.79
N PHE A 21 17.75 -26.52 -11.21
CA PHE A 21 16.62 -27.43 -11.35
C PHE A 21 16.14 -27.51 -12.80
N THR A 22 16.00 -26.37 -13.48
CA THR A 22 15.56 -26.33 -14.88
C THR A 22 16.59 -26.93 -15.84
N GLN A 23 17.90 -26.76 -15.58
CA GLN A 23 18.95 -27.18 -16.53
C GLN A 23 19.47 -28.61 -16.29
N TYR A 24 19.56 -29.05 -15.02
CA TYR A 24 20.21 -30.30 -14.65
C TYR A 24 19.29 -31.29 -13.92
N GLY A 25 18.04 -30.91 -13.65
CA GLY A 25 17.05 -31.75 -12.99
C GLY A 25 17.25 -31.91 -11.48
N SER A 26 16.26 -32.55 -10.84
CA SER A 26 16.13 -32.64 -9.38
C SER A 26 17.36 -33.21 -8.66
N ALA A 27 17.90 -34.34 -9.12
CA ALA A 27 18.97 -35.05 -8.42
C ALA A 27 20.27 -34.22 -8.31
N ARG A 28 20.67 -33.56 -9.40
CA ARG A 28 21.85 -32.68 -9.44
C ARG A 28 21.62 -31.44 -8.60
N SER A 29 20.41 -30.86 -8.64
CA SER A 29 20.07 -29.70 -7.83
C SER A 29 20.04 -29.98 -6.34
N ALA A 30 19.57 -31.17 -5.93
CA ALA A 30 19.62 -31.60 -4.54
C ALA A 30 21.07 -31.71 -4.05
N GLN A 31 21.95 -32.33 -4.83
CA GLN A 31 23.38 -32.40 -4.49
C GLN A 31 24.03 -31.01 -4.40
N MET A 32 23.71 -30.11 -5.34
CA MET A 32 24.19 -28.73 -5.30
C MET A 32 23.69 -27.99 -4.04
N ALA A 33 22.42 -28.18 -3.66
CA ALA A 33 21.84 -27.57 -2.47
C ALA A 33 22.53 -28.05 -1.19
N ASP A 34 22.86 -29.34 -1.08
CA ASP A 34 23.62 -29.86 0.06
C ASP A 34 25.05 -29.29 0.12
N GLN A 35 25.75 -29.19 -1.01
CA GLN A 35 27.07 -28.57 -1.06
C GLN A 35 27.03 -27.09 -0.68
N LEU A 36 26.01 -26.36 -1.14
CA LEU A 36 25.79 -24.96 -0.77
C LEU A 36 25.48 -24.81 0.72
N LYS A 37 24.71 -25.73 1.31
CA LYS A 37 24.43 -25.78 2.75
C LYS A 37 25.72 -25.96 3.55
N ASP A 38 26.55 -26.93 3.20
CA ASP A 38 27.80 -27.21 3.91
C ASP A 38 28.80 -26.05 3.78
N LEU A 39 28.90 -25.46 2.57
CA LEU A 39 29.67 -24.25 2.32
C LEU A 39 29.16 -23.09 3.20
N GLY A 40 27.85 -22.86 3.20
CA GLY A 40 27.19 -21.83 3.99
C GLY A 40 27.48 -21.96 5.48
N PHE A 41 27.31 -23.16 6.06
CA PHE A 41 27.59 -23.39 7.48
C PHE A 41 29.06 -23.20 7.84
N ARG A 42 29.99 -23.63 6.98
CA ARG A 42 31.42 -23.46 7.20
C ARG A 42 31.82 -21.98 7.22
N TYR A 43 31.37 -21.20 6.25
CA TYR A 43 31.72 -19.78 6.15
C TYR A 43 30.93 -18.91 7.14
N ALA A 44 29.69 -19.26 7.48
CA ALA A 44 28.93 -18.57 8.53
C ALA A 44 29.60 -18.73 9.90
N THR A 45 30.04 -19.95 10.24
CA THR A 45 30.80 -20.20 11.48
C THR A 45 32.11 -19.42 11.50
N ARG A 46 32.84 -19.38 10.38
CA ARG A 46 34.10 -18.63 10.28
C ARG A 46 33.91 -17.11 10.34
N ALA A 47 32.80 -16.60 9.80
CA ALA A 47 32.48 -15.18 9.83
C ALA A 47 32.22 -14.68 11.26
N GLY A 48 31.78 -15.56 12.18
CA GLY A 48 31.62 -15.21 13.59
C GLY A 48 30.64 -14.05 13.83
N VAL A 49 29.61 -13.94 12.99
CA VAL A 49 28.65 -12.83 13.03
C VAL A 49 27.92 -12.85 14.37
N SER A 50 28.03 -11.76 15.12
CA SER A 50 27.38 -11.56 16.41
C SER A 50 26.54 -10.28 16.38
N ILE A 51 25.62 -10.14 17.33
CA ILE A 51 24.86 -8.91 17.54
C ILE A 51 25.19 -8.37 18.93
N SER A 52 25.63 -7.12 18.96
CA SER A 52 25.91 -6.36 20.16
C SER A 52 25.02 -5.11 20.22
N VAL A 53 24.98 -4.48 21.39
CA VAL A 53 24.32 -3.18 21.52
C VAL A 53 24.98 -2.18 20.57
N ASP A 54 26.32 -2.14 20.46
CA ASP A 54 27.07 -1.20 19.62
C ASP A 54 26.80 -1.32 18.11
N ASP A 55 26.33 -2.48 17.65
CA ASP A 55 25.89 -2.65 16.26
C ASP A 55 24.62 -1.85 15.95
N LEU A 56 23.84 -1.50 16.96
CA LEU A 56 22.62 -0.70 16.83
C LEU A 56 22.97 0.80 16.78
N GLN A 57 23.54 1.25 15.67
CA GLN A 57 23.92 2.65 15.51
C GLN A 57 22.71 3.53 15.15
N VAL A 58 22.36 4.45 16.05
CA VAL A 58 21.31 5.45 15.81
C VAL A 58 21.86 6.53 14.88
N PRO A 59 21.16 6.89 13.79
CA PRO A 59 21.59 7.99 12.93
C PRO A 59 21.62 9.32 13.70
N PRO A 60 22.67 10.14 13.56
CA PRO A 60 22.76 11.42 14.26
C PRO A 60 21.68 12.40 13.81
N VAL A 61 21.27 12.32 12.54
CA VAL A 61 20.23 13.15 11.90
C VAL A 61 18.84 12.91 12.50
N LYS A 62 18.64 11.82 13.25
CA LYS A 62 17.34 11.47 13.84
C LYS A 62 16.73 12.62 14.65
N ARG A 63 17.51 13.28 15.51
CA ARG A 63 17.00 14.34 16.39
C ARG A 63 16.46 15.52 15.60
N GLU A 64 17.24 15.98 14.61
CA GLU A 64 16.87 17.08 13.72
C GLU A 64 15.57 16.77 12.96
N MET A 65 15.41 15.56 12.45
CA MET A 65 14.18 15.14 11.76
C MET A 65 12.96 15.08 12.69
N LEU A 66 13.15 14.68 13.95
CA LEU A 66 12.07 14.66 14.94
C LEU A 66 11.67 16.07 15.36
N ASP A 67 12.64 16.97 15.54
CA ASP A 67 12.40 18.37 15.89
C ASP A 67 11.66 19.10 14.75
N GLU A 68 12.04 18.85 13.49
CA GLU A 68 11.33 19.37 12.31
C GLU A 68 9.88 18.88 12.25
N ALA A 69 9.66 17.58 12.50
CA ALA A 69 8.31 17.01 12.52
C ALA A 69 7.45 17.60 13.65
N GLU A 70 8.03 17.80 14.84
CA GLU A 70 7.33 18.43 15.97
C GLU A 70 6.96 19.89 15.67
N GLU A 71 7.82 20.64 15.01
CA GLU A 71 7.52 22.02 14.63
C GLU A 71 6.40 22.09 13.60
N GLN A 72 6.37 21.19 12.63
CA GLN A 72 5.24 21.07 11.68
C GLN A 72 3.92 20.74 12.39
N ILE A 73 3.96 19.92 13.44
CA ILE A 73 2.77 19.58 14.23
C ILE A 73 2.33 20.78 15.07
N ARG A 74 3.24 21.53 15.69
CA ARG A 74 2.91 22.76 16.43
C ARG A 74 2.29 23.82 15.52
N ALA A 75 2.80 23.98 14.30
CA ALA A 75 2.20 24.84 13.30
C ALA A 75 0.78 24.39 12.92
N THR A 76 0.55 23.08 12.82
CA THR A 76 -0.77 22.50 12.57
C THR A 76 -1.73 22.71 13.74
N GLU A 77 -1.26 22.55 14.98
CA GLU A 77 -2.05 22.82 16.20
C GLU A 77 -2.43 24.30 16.32
N THR A 78 -1.52 25.20 15.92
CA THR A 78 -1.80 26.64 15.86
C THR A 78 -2.89 26.95 14.84
N ARG A 79 -2.86 26.32 13.66
CA ARG A 79 -3.92 26.44 12.64
C ARG A 79 -5.26 25.89 13.14
N TYR A 80 -5.24 24.79 13.89
CA TYR A 80 -6.44 24.23 14.52
C TYR A 80 -7.02 25.18 15.56
N THR A 81 -6.18 25.75 16.42
CA THR A 81 -6.59 26.71 17.46
C THR A 81 -7.20 27.99 16.85
N ARG A 82 -6.70 28.40 15.67
CA ARG A 82 -7.28 29.51 14.88
C ARG A 82 -8.56 29.16 14.13
N GLY A 83 -8.98 27.89 14.12
CA GLY A 83 -10.16 27.41 13.40
C GLY A 83 -9.99 27.30 11.88
N GLU A 84 -8.76 27.30 11.37
CA GLU A 84 -8.48 27.19 9.92
C GLU A 84 -8.69 25.76 9.39
N ILE A 85 -8.47 24.77 10.26
CA ILE A 85 -8.59 23.33 9.95
C ILE A 85 -9.55 22.63 10.93
N THR A 86 -10.14 21.54 10.47
CA THR A 86 -11.00 20.67 11.29
C THR A 86 -10.19 19.67 12.10
N GLU A 87 -10.82 19.03 13.09
CA GLU A 87 -10.21 17.98 13.91
C GLU A 87 -9.75 16.77 13.07
N VAL A 88 -10.55 16.36 12.08
CA VAL A 88 -10.20 15.26 11.15
C VAL A 88 -8.98 15.63 10.32
N GLU A 89 -8.95 16.86 9.78
CA GLU A 89 -7.83 17.35 8.98
C GLU A 89 -6.54 17.46 9.81
N ARG A 90 -6.66 17.92 11.07
CA ARG A 90 -5.57 17.96 12.04
C ARG A 90 -5.01 16.57 12.29
N PHE A 91 -5.87 15.62 12.67
CA PHE A 91 -5.49 14.25 12.99
C PHE A 91 -4.81 13.55 11.79
N GLN A 92 -5.40 13.66 10.59
CA GLN A 92 -4.81 13.10 9.38
C GLN A 92 -3.45 13.75 9.05
N LYS A 93 -3.30 15.06 9.24
CA LYS A 93 -2.03 15.76 9.02
C LYS A 93 -0.95 15.27 9.99
N VAL A 94 -1.29 15.08 11.27
CA VAL A 94 -0.37 14.54 12.29
C VAL A 94 0.10 13.13 11.92
N ILE A 95 -0.82 12.26 11.52
CA ILE A 95 -0.50 10.89 11.09
C ILE A 95 0.43 10.89 9.88
N ASP A 96 0.11 11.68 8.86
CA ASP A 96 0.89 11.74 7.62
C ASP A 96 2.29 12.31 7.86
N THR A 97 2.43 13.35 8.70
CA THR A 97 3.73 13.89 9.11
C THR A 97 4.58 12.80 9.77
N TRP A 98 4.06 12.12 10.80
CA TRP A 98 4.81 11.06 11.50
C TRP A 98 5.15 9.87 10.61
N ASN A 99 4.23 9.44 9.74
CA ASN A 99 4.48 8.35 8.82
C ASN A 99 5.58 8.72 7.81
N SER A 100 5.57 9.95 7.27
CA SER A 100 6.60 10.44 6.36
C SER A 100 7.97 10.52 7.04
N THR A 101 8.04 11.05 8.27
CA THR A 101 9.28 11.12 9.05
C THR A 101 9.80 9.72 9.37
N SER A 102 8.91 8.77 9.65
CA SER A 102 9.29 7.38 9.93
C SER A 102 9.88 6.67 8.70
N GLU A 103 9.32 6.88 7.50
CA GLU A 103 9.88 6.32 6.26
C GLU A 103 11.17 7.04 5.83
N ALA A 104 11.26 8.37 5.99
CA ALA A 104 12.49 9.11 5.73
C ALA A 104 13.63 8.65 6.66
N LEU A 105 13.33 8.45 7.94
CA LEU A 105 14.30 7.95 8.93
C LEU A 105 14.78 6.54 8.58
N LYS A 106 13.90 5.69 8.04
CA LYS A 106 14.26 4.35 7.56
C LYS A 106 15.27 4.40 6.43
N GLU A 107 15.10 5.31 5.46
CA GLU A 107 16.10 5.50 4.40
C GLU A 107 17.43 6.00 4.96
N GLU A 108 17.38 6.93 5.91
CA GLU A 108 18.58 7.50 6.52
C GLU A 108 19.35 6.46 7.35
N VAL A 109 18.65 5.57 8.04
CA VAL A 109 19.25 4.40 8.70
C VAL A 109 20.05 3.55 7.70
N VAL A 110 19.51 3.27 6.51
CA VAL A 110 20.21 2.51 5.48
C VAL A 110 21.43 3.25 4.96
N ARG A 111 21.30 4.56 4.71
CA ARG A 111 22.41 5.40 4.24
C ARG A 111 23.54 5.45 5.28
N ASN A 112 23.20 5.63 6.55
CA ASN A 112 24.16 5.65 7.65
C ASN A 112 24.93 4.32 7.76
N PHE A 113 24.26 3.17 7.69
CA PHE A 113 24.96 1.88 7.69
C PHE A 113 25.93 1.74 6.51
N ARG A 114 25.53 2.17 5.31
CA ARG A 114 26.39 2.11 4.11
C ARG A 114 27.59 3.04 4.18
N ALA A 115 27.43 4.22 4.77
CA ALA A 115 28.51 5.20 4.89
C ALA A 115 29.49 4.83 6.01
N THR A 116 28.97 4.43 7.17
CA THR A 116 29.78 4.25 8.39
C THR A 116 30.34 2.83 8.50
N ASN A 117 29.51 1.80 8.34
CA ASN A 117 29.94 0.41 8.50
C ASN A 117 29.12 -0.57 7.66
N PRO A 118 29.52 -0.82 6.39
CA PRO A 118 28.86 -1.80 5.51
C PRO A 118 28.89 -3.25 6.02
N LEU A 119 29.81 -3.57 6.94
CA LEU A 119 29.99 -4.89 7.54
C LEU A 119 29.28 -5.02 8.89
N ASN A 120 28.43 -4.07 9.26
CA ASN A 120 27.61 -4.17 10.45
C ASN A 120 26.73 -5.43 10.39
N SER A 121 26.73 -6.21 11.46
CA SER A 121 26.01 -7.49 11.53
C SER A 121 24.50 -7.35 11.29
N VAL A 122 23.87 -6.31 11.84
CA VAL A 122 22.43 -6.04 11.69
C VAL A 122 22.13 -5.68 10.24
N TYR A 123 22.97 -4.85 9.61
CA TYR A 123 22.87 -4.53 8.20
C TYR A 123 23.03 -5.79 7.34
N MET A 124 24.06 -6.61 7.57
CA MET A 124 24.29 -7.85 6.84
C MET A 124 23.12 -8.83 6.95
N MET A 125 22.55 -9.04 8.14
CA MET A 125 21.42 -9.95 8.35
C MET A 125 20.15 -9.50 7.63
N ALA A 126 19.84 -8.20 7.69
CA ALA A 126 18.64 -7.63 7.06
C ALA A 126 18.75 -7.59 5.53
N PHE A 127 19.89 -7.13 4.98
CA PHE A 127 20.08 -6.99 3.54
C PHE A 127 20.33 -8.32 2.81
N SER A 128 20.94 -9.31 3.49
CA SER A 128 21.06 -10.67 2.92
C SER A 128 19.72 -11.38 2.82
N GLY A 129 18.70 -10.92 3.56
CA GLY A 129 17.40 -11.57 3.69
C GLY A 129 17.44 -12.85 4.54
N ALA A 130 18.53 -13.06 5.30
CA ALA A 130 18.68 -14.22 6.19
C ALA A 130 17.68 -14.13 7.35
N ARG A 131 17.66 -13.00 8.05
CA ARG A 131 16.71 -12.71 9.14
C ARG A 131 16.64 -11.21 9.37
N GLY A 132 15.44 -10.70 9.60
CA GLY A 132 15.21 -9.27 9.79
C GLY A 132 14.61 -8.62 8.55
N ASN A 133 13.65 -7.71 8.77
CA ASN A 133 13.17 -6.79 7.75
C ASN A 133 13.67 -5.37 8.08
N LEU A 134 13.80 -4.51 7.07
CA LEU A 134 14.15 -3.10 7.25
C LEU A 134 13.19 -2.38 8.21
N SER A 135 11.90 -2.75 8.23
CA SER A 135 10.94 -2.24 9.22
C SER A 135 11.26 -2.64 10.65
N GLN A 136 11.92 -3.79 10.88
CA GLN A 136 12.37 -4.21 12.21
C GLN A 136 13.65 -3.49 12.61
N VAL A 137 14.59 -3.32 11.66
CA VAL A 137 15.80 -2.49 11.88
C VAL A 137 15.40 -1.06 12.26
N ARG A 138 14.40 -0.50 11.58
CA ARG A 138 13.82 0.81 11.93
C ARG A 138 13.37 0.89 13.39
N GLN A 139 12.71 -0.13 13.93
CA GLN A 139 12.27 -0.13 15.33
C GLN A 139 13.43 -0.24 16.32
N LEU A 140 14.55 -0.85 15.92
CA LEU A 140 15.72 -1.00 16.78
C LEU A 140 16.54 0.29 16.91
N VAL A 141 16.80 0.98 15.79
CA VAL A 141 17.72 2.14 15.74
C VAL A 141 17.07 3.47 15.31
N GLY A 142 15.91 3.42 14.66
CA GLY A 142 15.20 4.61 14.19
C GLY A 142 14.22 5.08 15.25
N MET A 143 12.94 4.82 15.01
CA MET A 143 11.83 5.08 15.94
C MET A 143 10.82 3.93 15.82
N ARG A 144 9.99 3.74 16.84
CA ARG A 144 8.94 2.72 16.78
C ARG A 144 7.74 3.18 15.93
N GLY A 145 7.41 4.48 15.97
CA GLY A 145 6.39 5.10 15.12
C GLY A 145 4.98 5.08 15.73
N LEU A 146 3.98 5.19 14.87
CA LEU A 146 2.56 5.18 15.24
C LEU A 146 2.09 3.75 15.57
N MET A 147 1.13 3.67 16.51
CA MET A 147 0.53 2.42 16.96
C MET A 147 -0.97 2.43 16.72
N ALA A 148 -1.55 1.25 16.51
CA ALA A 148 -2.99 1.07 16.49
C ALA A 148 -3.52 0.58 17.85
N ASP A 149 -4.71 1.03 18.20
CA ASP A 149 -5.45 0.59 19.38
C ASP A 149 -6.10 -0.81 19.17
N PRO A 150 -6.76 -1.39 20.20
CA PRO A 150 -7.46 -2.66 20.08
C PRO A 150 -8.59 -2.65 19.03
N GLN A 151 -9.17 -1.50 18.70
CA GLN A 151 -10.23 -1.31 17.73
C GLN A 151 -9.68 -1.21 16.30
N GLY A 152 -8.39 -0.89 16.14
CA GLY A 152 -7.70 -0.69 14.87
C GLY A 152 -7.57 0.78 14.46
N GLU A 153 -7.95 1.71 15.34
CA GLU A 153 -7.77 3.15 15.17
C GLU A 153 -6.33 3.53 15.52
N ILE A 154 -5.79 4.52 14.83
CA ILE A 154 -4.40 4.97 15.04
C ILE A 154 -4.38 5.89 16.26
N ILE A 155 -3.39 5.69 17.13
CA ILE A 155 -3.15 6.58 18.27
C ILE A 155 -2.31 7.76 17.78
N ASP A 156 -2.76 8.98 18.04
CA ASP A 156 -2.11 10.25 17.64
C ASP A 156 -0.76 10.48 18.31
N ILE A 157 -0.51 9.85 19.47
CA ILE A 157 0.75 9.92 20.19
C ILE A 157 1.74 8.88 19.62
N PRO A 158 2.80 9.32 18.90
CA PRO A 158 3.81 8.40 18.37
C PRO A 158 4.80 7.95 19.46
N ILE A 159 5.45 6.82 19.22
CA ILE A 159 6.60 6.37 20.01
C ILE A 159 7.88 6.82 19.31
N LYS A 160 8.49 7.89 19.85
CA LYS A 160 9.68 8.56 19.29
C LYS A 160 10.98 7.82 19.60
N THR A 161 10.99 7.14 20.74
CA THR A 161 12.12 6.31 21.19
C THR A 161 12.24 5.02 20.35
N ASN A 162 13.44 4.44 20.39
CA ASN A 162 13.71 3.12 19.81
C ASN A 162 14.10 2.11 20.91
N PHE A 163 14.22 0.83 20.53
CA PHE A 163 14.56 -0.21 21.50
C PHE A 163 15.96 -0.07 22.11
N ARG A 164 16.90 0.58 21.41
CA ARG A 164 18.23 0.86 21.96
C ARG A 164 18.19 1.94 23.04
N GLU A 165 17.42 3.01 22.82
CA GLU A 165 17.25 4.14 23.73
C GLU A 165 16.38 3.75 24.94
N GLY A 166 15.48 2.77 24.75
CA GLY A 166 14.51 2.34 25.76
C GLY A 166 13.17 3.07 25.60
N LEU A 167 12.10 2.41 26.01
CA LEU A 167 10.75 2.96 25.98
C LEU A 167 10.35 3.49 27.36
N THR A 168 9.64 4.61 27.41
CA THR A 168 8.99 5.06 28.65
C THR A 168 7.82 4.14 29.01
N VAL A 169 7.32 4.22 30.26
CA VAL A 169 6.18 3.41 30.73
C VAL A 169 4.96 3.62 29.83
N THR A 170 4.65 4.87 29.48
CA THR A 170 3.52 5.22 28.62
C THR A 170 3.70 4.63 27.22
N GLU A 171 4.86 4.79 26.59
CA GLU A 171 5.14 4.23 25.26
C GLU A 171 5.07 2.70 25.26
N TYR A 172 5.55 2.04 26.32
CA TYR A 172 5.47 0.60 26.46
C TYR A 172 4.02 0.10 26.59
N VAL A 173 3.19 0.80 27.37
CA VAL A 173 1.76 0.46 27.51
C VAL A 173 1.02 0.65 26.18
N ILE A 174 1.24 1.77 25.48
CA ILE A 174 0.65 2.03 24.15
C ILE A 174 1.05 0.91 23.18
N SER A 175 2.32 0.54 23.16
CA SER A 175 2.80 -0.56 22.31
C SER A 175 2.21 -1.92 22.67
N SER A 176 1.79 -2.13 23.91
CA SER A 176 1.28 -3.42 24.39
C SER A 176 -0.12 -3.71 23.83
N TYR A 177 -0.93 -2.68 23.57
CA TYR A 177 -2.26 -2.84 22.97
C TYR A 177 -2.19 -3.49 21.58
N GLY A 178 -1.39 -2.90 20.69
CA GLY A 178 -1.18 -3.41 19.34
C GLY A 178 -0.56 -4.82 19.32
N ALA A 179 0.43 -5.07 20.18
CA ALA A 179 1.05 -6.39 20.30
C ALA A 179 0.06 -7.46 20.80
N ARG A 180 -0.74 -7.16 21.82
CA ARG A 180 -1.74 -8.09 22.35
C ARG A 180 -2.82 -8.41 21.31
N LYS A 181 -3.34 -7.41 20.61
CA LYS A 181 -4.30 -7.61 19.52
C LYS A 181 -3.73 -8.53 18.45
N GLY A 182 -2.49 -8.27 18.00
CA GLY A 182 -1.82 -9.10 17.00
C GLY A 182 -1.66 -10.56 17.42
N LEU A 183 -1.30 -10.83 18.68
CA LEU A 183 -1.20 -12.19 19.22
C LEU A 183 -2.55 -12.89 19.31
N VAL A 184 -3.60 -12.18 19.77
CA VAL A 184 -4.96 -12.72 19.87
C VAL A 184 -5.54 -13.01 18.49
N ASP A 185 -5.40 -12.08 17.54
CA ASP A 185 -5.88 -12.25 16.16
C ASP A 185 -5.16 -13.41 15.47
N THR A 186 -3.85 -13.57 15.71
CA THR A 186 -3.08 -14.72 15.20
C THR A 186 -3.65 -16.03 15.75
N ALA A 187 -3.93 -16.11 17.05
CA ALA A 187 -4.46 -17.32 17.67
C ALA A 187 -5.88 -17.66 17.16
N LEU A 188 -6.77 -16.66 17.05
CA LEU A 188 -8.15 -16.87 16.62
C LEU A 188 -8.25 -17.20 15.13
N ARG A 189 -7.62 -16.40 14.26
CA ARG A 189 -7.75 -16.54 12.80
C ARG A 189 -7.06 -17.77 12.24
N THR A 190 -6.09 -18.35 12.95
CA THR A 190 -5.47 -19.61 12.56
C THR A 190 -6.51 -20.74 12.48
N ALA A 191 -7.48 -20.76 13.39
CA ALA A 191 -8.58 -21.72 13.36
C ALA A 191 -9.49 -21.52 12.13
N ASP A 192 -9.81 -20.27 11.80
CA ASP A 192 -10.66 -19.94 10.64
C ASP A 192 -9.99 -20.33 9.31
N SER A 193 -8.70 -20.06 9.15
CA SER A 193 -7.92 -20.46 7.97
C SER A 193 -7.83 -21.99 7.83
N GLY A 194 -7.64 -22.70 8.95
CA GLY A 194 -7.68 -24.16 8.97
C GLY A 194 -9.06 -24.73 8.60
N TYR A 195 -10.13 -24.12 9.11
CA TYR A 195 -11.50 -24.49 8.78
C TYR A 195 -11.84 -24.24 7.31
N LEU A 196 -11.40 -23.11 6.74
CA LEU A 196 -11.51 -22.83 5.31
C LEU A 196 -10.80 -23.90 4.48
N THR A 197 -9.58 -24.28 4.86
CA THR A 197 -8.82 -25.33 4.16
C THR A 197 -9.57 -26.65 4.15
N ARG A 198 -10.14 -27.04 5.29
CA ARG A 198 -10.99 -28.25 5.38
C ARG A 198 -12.18 -28.17 4.43
N ARG A 199 -12.92 -27.05 4.43
CA ARG A 199 -14.06 -26.86 3.51
C ARG A 199 -13.65 -26.90 2.04
N LEU A 200 -12.49 -26.33 1.70
CA LEU A 200 -11.96 -26.39 0.33
C LEU A 200 -11.69 -27.85 -0.07
N VAL A 201 -11.05 -28.63 0.79
CA VAL A 201 -10.79 -30.07 0.56
C VAL A 201 -12.11 -30.84 0.42
N ASP A 202 -13.08 -30.60 1.31
CA ASP A 202 -14.39 -31.29 1.27
C ASP A 202 -15.11 -31.08 -0.08
N VAL A 203 -14.99 -29.89 -0.67
CA VAL A 203 -15.60 -29.56 -1.97
C VAL A 203 -14.79 -30.09 -3.16
N SER A 204 -13.45 -30.10 -3.06
CA SER A 204 -12.57 -30.42 -4.19
C SER A 204 -12.03 -31.85 -4.22
N GLN A 205 -12.24 -32.66 -3.19
CA GLN A 205 -11.66 -34.01 -3.07
C GLN A 205 -11.98 -34.95 -4.25
N ASP A 206 -13.14 -34.77 -4.89
CA ASP A 206 -13.58 -35.60 -6.02
C ASP A 206 -12.88 -35.24 -7.34
N VAL A 207 -12.16 -34.10 -7.39
CA VAL A 207 -11.55 -33.58 -8.63
C VAL A 207 -10.19 -34.25 -8.88
N ILE A 208 -10.20 -35.24 -9.76
CA ILE A 208 -9.03 -36.04 -10.16
C ILE A 208 -8.84 -35.95 -11.67
N VAL A 209 -7.59 -36.01 -12.13
CA VAL A 209 -7.29 -36.12 -13.57
C VAL A 209 -7.56 -37.55 -14.05
N ARG A 210 -8.55 -37.75 -14.92
CA ARG A 210 -8.94 -39.09 -15.40
C ARG A 210 -8.68 -39.32 -16.88
N ASP A 211 -8.90 -38.29 -17.69
CA ASP A 211 -8.85 -38.37 -19.14
C ASP A 211 -7.72 -37.48 -19.69
N ILE A 212 -7.18 -37.82 -20.86
CA ILE A 212 -6.16 -37.00 -21.54
C ILE A 212 -6.81 -35.75 -22.16
N ASP A 213 -7.91 -35.93 -22.88
CA ASP A 213 -8.64 -34.86 -23.56
C ASP A 213 -10.15 -35.08 -23.47
N CYS A 214 -10.89 -34.05 -23.07
CA CYS A 214 -12.36 -34.04 -23.08
C CYS A 214 -12.96 -33.58 -24.42
N GLY A 215 -12.14 -33.18 -25.39
CA GLY A 215 -12.59 -32.74 -26.72
C GLY A 215 -13.16 -31.32 -26.77
N THR A 216 -13.34 -30.64 -25.64
CA THR A 216 -13.90 -29.28 -25.60
C THR A 216 -13.07 -28.29 -26.43
N GLU A 217 -13.75 -27.47 -27.23
CA GLU A 217 -13.18 -26.31 -27.94
C GLU A 217 -13.28 -25.03 -27.12
N ARG A 218 -13.96 -25.09 -25.97
CA ARG A 218 -14.17 -23.95 -25.09
C ARG A 218 -12.92 -23.68 -24.26
N GLY A 219 -12.55 -22.41 -24.20
CA GLY A 219 -11.40 -21.93 -23.45
C GLY A 219 -11.68 -20.59 -22.81
N ILE A 220 -10.68 -20.06 -22.13
CA ILE A 220 -10.68 -18.73 -21.54
C ILE A 220 -9.63 -17.87 -22.22
N MET A 221 -9.93 -16.60 -22.39
CA MET A 221 -8.98 -15.62 -22.91
C MET A 221 -8.14 -15.08 -21.76
N VAL A 222 -6.83 -15.26 -21.82
CA VAL A 222 -5.89 -14.81 -20.79
C VAL A 222 -5.10 -13.62 -21.33
N ARG A 223 -5.14 -12.53 -20.56
CA ARG A 223 -4.41 -11.27 -20.77
C ARG A 223 -3.53 -10.96 -19.56
N SER A 224 -2.57 -10.05 -19.71
CA SER A 224 -1.83 -9.49 -18.57
C SER A 224 -2.77 -8.94 -17.50
N MET A 225 -2.46 -9.16 -16.21
CA MET A 225 -3.25 -8.59 -15.12
C MET A 225 -2.74 -7.17 -14.84
N MET A 226 -3.57 -6.18 -15.11
CA MET A 226 -3.26 -4.76 -14.90
C MET A 226 -4.09 -4.19 -13.75
N ASP A 227 -3.47 -3.34 -12.94
CA ASP A 227 -4.12 -2.50 -11.94
C ASP A 227 -3.80 -1.03 -12.25
N GLY A 228 -4.76 -0.34 -12.88
CA GLY A 228 -4.49 0.92 -13.56
C GLY A 228 -3.43 0.74 -14.65
N ASP A 229 -2.38 1.56 -14.61
CA ASP A 229 -1.25 1.50 -15.55
C ASP A 229 -0.16 0.49 -15.13
N ARG A 230 -0.28 -0.11 -13.94
CA ARG A 230 0.73 -1.04 -13.43
C ARG A 230 0.38 -2.47 -13.83
N VAL A 231 1.27 -3.12 -14.56
CA VAL A 231 1.18 -4.56 -14.82
C VAL A 231 1.54 -5.30 -13.52
N LEU A 232 0.56 -5.97 -12.90
CA LEU A 232 0.77 -6.78 -11.70
C LEU A 232 1.39 -8.13 -12.04
N ILE A 233 0.80 -8.83 -13.02
CA ILE A 233 1.27 -10.14 -13.47
C ILE A 233 1.36 -10.12 -14.99
N PRO A 234 2.56 -10.28 -15.57
CA PRO A 234 2.76 -10.29 -17.01
C PRO A 234 2.13 -11.56 -17.64
N LEU A 235 1.79 -11.47 -18.93
CA LEU A 235 1.19 -12.58 -19.67
C LEU A 235 2.03 -13.86 -19.61
N GLN A 236 3.36 -13.75 -19.73
CA GLN A 236 4.33 -14.86 -19.62
C GLN A 236 4.05 -15.74 -18.38
N GLU A 237 3.96 -15.13 -17.20
CA GLU A 237 3.78 -15.86 -15.94
C GLU A 237 2.39 -16.50 -15.84
N ARG A 238 1.38 -15.88 -16.46
CA ARG A 238 0.01 -16.42 -16.46
C ARG A 238 -0.17 -17.61 -17.41
N LEU A 239 0.62 -17.68 -18.48
CA LEU A 239 0.54 -18.71 -19.50
C LEU A 239 1.35 -19.97 -19.17
N LEU A 240 2.35 -19.85 -18.29
CA LEU A 240 3.22 -20.96 -17.92
C LEU A 240 2.43 -22.22 -17.54
N GLY A 241 2.71 -23.34 -18.23
CA GLY A 241 2.13 -24.65 -17.97
C GLY A 241 0.66 -24.82 -18.38
N ARG A 242 0.07 -23.85 -19.09
CA ARG A 242 -1.28 -23.98 -19.68
C ARG A 242 -1.23 -24.58 -21.07
N VAL A 243 -2.37 -25.04 -21.56
CA VAL A 243 -2.52 -25.60 -22.91
C VAL A 243 -3.32 -24.65 -23.80
N VAL A 244 -2.84 -24.47 -25.03
CA VAL A 244 -3.43 -23.60 -26.04
C VAL A 244 -4.74 -24.21 -26.58
N ALA A 245 -5.83 -23.43 -26.56
CA ALA A 245 -7.13 -23.87 -27.07
C ALA A 245 -7.34 -23.53 -28.56
N ARG A 246 -6.74 -22.43 -29.06
CA ARG A 246 -6.73 -22.02 -30.47
C ARG A 246 -5.32 -21.64 -30.88
N GLU A 247 -4.95 -21.95 -32.12
CA GLU A 247 -3.63 -21.62 -32.64
C GLU A 247 -3.29 -20.13 -32.44
N VAL A 248 -2.09 -19.86 -31.95
CA VAL A 248 -1.60 -18.50 -31.72
C VAL A 248 -0.78 -18.09 -32.92
N LEU A 249 -1.21 -17.04 -33.60
CA LEU A 249 -0.52 -16.48 -34.75
C LEU A 249 0.35 -15.29 -34.34
N HIS A 250 1.48 -15.12 -35.01
CA HIS A 250 2.30 -13.93 -34.84
C HIS A 250 1.54 -12.69 -35.39
N PRO A 251 1.41 -11.59 -34.62
CA PRO A 251 0.64 -10.41 -35.04
C PRO A 251 1.10 -9.81 -36.38
N THR A 252 2.42 -9.75 -36.60
CA THR A 252 3.03 -9.17 -37.80
C THR A 252 3.28 -10.14 -38.95
N THR A 253 3.76 -11.37 -38.69
CA THR A 253 4.19 -12.31 -39.75
C THR A 253 3.11 -13.32 -40.13
N GLY A 254 2.08 -13.51 -39.30
CA GLY A 254 1.04 -14.53 -39.53
C GLY A 254 1.52 -15.98 -39.35
N GLU A 255 2.75 -16.18 -38.88
CA GLU A 255 3.28 -17.52 -38.60
C GLU A 255 2.61 -18.12 -37.35
N VAL A 256 2.40 -19.45 -37.36
CA VAL A 256 1.85 -20.17 -36.21
C VAL A 256 2.93 -20.31 -35.14
N LEU A 257 2.79 -19.58 -34.04
CA LEU A 257 3.71 -19.63 -32.89
C LEU A 257 3.43 -20.83 -31.99
N ALA A 258 2.16 -21.16 -31.78
CA ALA A 258 1.75 -22.30 -30.96
C ALA A 258 0.51 -22.98 -31.56
N PRO A 259 0.60 -24.21 -32.09
CA PRO A 259 -0.56 -25.01 -32.47
C PRO A 259 -1.54 -25.29 -31.33
N ARG A 260 -2.78 -25.63 -31.71
CA ARG A 260 -3.82 -26.09 -30.78
C ARG A 260 -3.33 -27.33 -30.00
N ASN A 261 -3.69 -27.38 -28.71
CA ASN A 261 -3.35 -28.44 -27.76
C ASN A 261 -1.85 -28.57 -27.42
N GLN A 262 -1.02 -27.60 -27.79
CA GLN A 262 0.34 -27.52 -27.29
C GLN A 262 0.36 -26.90 -25.88
N ASP A 263 1.20 -27.45 -25.01
CA ASP A 263 1.49 -26.91 -23.70
C ASP A 263 2.53 -25.78 -23.78
N ILE A 264 2.36 -24.77 -22.92
CA ILE A 264 3.18 -23.56 -22.93
C ILE A 264 4.33 -23.71 -21.93
N SER A 265 5.54 -23.94 -22.46
CA SER A 265 6.78 -23.91 -21.70
C SER A 265 7.24 -22.47 -21.41
N ASP A 266 8.21 -22.30 -20.49
CA ASP A 266 8.78 -20.97 -20.19
C ASP A 266 9.46 -20.33 -21.41
N GLU A 267 10.05 -21.13 -22.30
CA GLU A 267 10.66 -20.65 -23.55
C GLU A 267 9.58 -20.16 -24.51
N LEU A 268 8.52 -20.95 -24.72
CA LEU A 268 7.41 -20.58 -25.59
C LEU A 268 6.67 -19.33 -25.05
N ALA A 269 6.49 -19.23 -23.73
CA ALA A 269 5.89 -18.06 -23.10
C ALA A 269 6.72 -16.78 -23.33
N LYS A 270 8.06 -16.88 -23.29
CA LYS A 270 8.96 -15.77 -23.61
C LYS A 270 8.89 -15.38 -25.07
N ASP A 271 8.79 -16.35 -25.97
CA ASP A 271 8.72 -16.08 -27.41
C ASP A 271 7.36 -15.45 -27.79
N LEU A 272 6.26 -15.90 -27.18
CA LEU A 272 4.95 -15.25 -27.29
C LEU A 272 4.97 -13.79 -26.80
N ALA A 273 5.66 -13.54 -25.68
CA ALA A 273 5.82 -12.18 -25.14
C ALA A 273 6.68 -11.29 -26.06
N LYS A 274 7.77 -11.82 -26.63
CA LYS A 274 8.62 -11.09 -27.60
C LYS A 274 7.87 -10.79 -28.91
N ALA A 275 7.00 -11.70 -29.35
CA ALA A 275 6.17 -11.53 -30.54
C ALA A 275 5.07 -10.45 -30.36
N GLY A 276 4.88 -9.94 -29.13
CA GLY A 276 3.89 -8.89 -28.85
C GLY A 276 2.46 -9.39 -28.82
N VAL A 277 2.23 -10.67 -28.48
CA VAL A 277 0.88 -11.21 -28.33
C VAL A 277 0.25 -10.69 -27.03
N GLU A 278 -0.89 -10.01 -27.13
CA GLU A 278 -1.57 -9.41 -25.97
C GLU A 278 -2.53 -10.38 -25.25
N GLU A 279 -3.14 -11.29 -26.00
CA GLU A 279 -4.13 -12.24 -25.50
C GLU A 279 -3.95 -13.63 -26.10
N VAL A 280 -4.11 -14.66 -25.27
CA VAL A 280 -4.01 -16.06 -25.70
C VAL A 280 -5.23 -16.82 -25.22
N PHE A 281 -5.83 -17.59 -26.13
CA PHE A 281 -6.96 -18.45 -25.82
C PHE A 281 -6.47 -19.81 -25.31
N VAL A 282 -6.68 -20.08 -24.03
CA VAL A 282 -6.16 -21.27 -23.34
C VAL A 282 -7.29 -22.16 -22.84
N ARG A 283 -7.02 -23.45 -22.69
CA ARG A 283 -7.93 -24.39 -22.03
C ARG A 283 -7.97 -24.13 -20.53
N SER A 284 -9.09 -24.47 -19.89
CA SER A 284 -9.31 -24.25 -18.47
C SER A 284 -10.06 -25.43 -17.84
N PRO A 285 -9.82 -25.73 -16.55
CA PRO A 285 -10.64 -26.68 -15.80
C PRO A 285 -12.13 -26.28 -15.76
N LEU A 286 -12.43 -24.97 -15.82
CA LEU A 286 -13.81 -24.45 -15.77
C LEU A 286 -14.61 -24.76 -17.04
N THR A 287 -13.94 -24.92 -18.18
CA THR A 287 -14.59 -25.22 -19.47
C THR A 287 -14.47 -26.70 -19.86
N CYS A 288 -13.96 -27.53 -18.95
CA CYS A 288 -13.79 -28.95 -19.16
C CYS A 288 -15.15 -29.66 -19.19
N GLU A 289 -15.29 -30.63 -20.11
CA GLU A 289 -16.52 -31.42 -20.27
C GLU A 289 -16.37 -32.85 -19.73
N ALA A 290 -15.28 -33.13 -19.02
CA ALA A 290 -15.04 -34.42 -18.40
C ALA A 290 -16.01 -34.66 -17.21
N PRO A 291 -16.61 -35.85 -17.07
CA PRO A 291 -17.65 -36.11 -16.09
C PRO A 291 -17.07 -36.25 -14.67
N ARG A 292 -17.37 -35.27 -13.79
CA ARG A 292 -16.88 -35.23 -12.39
C ARG A 292 -15.35 -35.38 -12.28
N SER A 293 -14.62 -34.93 -13.29
CA SER A 293 -13.15 -34.99 -13.38
C SER A 293 -12.64 -33.80 -14.19
N VAL A 294 -11.32 -33.66 -14.29
CA VAL A 294 -10.68 -32.72 -15.20
C VAL A 294 -9.78 -33.52 -16.14
N CYS A 295 -9.70 -33.14 -17.42
CA CYS A 295 -8.77 -33.78 -18.34
C CYS A 295 -7.38 -33.15 -18.25
N GLN A 296 -6.36 -33.92 -18.62
CA GLN A 296 -4.95 -33.53 -18.58
C GLN A 296 -4.71 -32.22 -19.34
N ARG A 297 -5.29 -32.07 -20.54
CA ARG A 297 -5.16 -30.87 -21.37
C ARG A 297 -5.90 -29.64 -20.83
N CYS A 298 -6.98 -29.80 -20.06
CA CYS A 298 -7.68 -28.67 -19.44
C CYS A 298 -6.98 -28.17 -18.19
N TYR A 299 -6.27 -29.05 -17.48
CA TYR A 299 -5.46 -28.68 -16.31
C TYR A 299 -4.08 -28.12 -16.72
N GLY A 300 -3.35 -28.83 -17.58
CA GLY A 300 -2.00 -28.48 -18.01
C GLY A 300 -0.91 -29.15 -17.17
N TRP A 301 0.09 -28.38 -16.76
CA TRP A 301 1.25 -28.87 -16.00
C TRP A 301 0.97 -29.11 -14.52
N SER A 302 1.62 -30.14 -13.97
CA SER A 302 1.87 -30.23 -12.53
C SER A 302 3.01 -29.27 -12.18
N LEU A 303 2.69 -28.17 -11.49
CA LEU A 303 3.67 -27.13 -11.13
C LEU A 303 4.79 -27.64 -10.21
N ALA A 304 4.59 -28.79 -9.54
CA ALA A 304 5.60 -29.43 -8.71
C ALA A 304 6.71 -30.10 -9.54
N HIS A 305 6.36 -30.67 -10.70
CA HIS A 305 7.28 -31.45 -11.52
C HIS A 305 7.70 -30.71 -12.81
N GLY A 306 6.94 -29.70 -13.24
CA GLY A 306 7.24 -28.91 -14.43
C GLY A 306 6.95 -29.62 -15.75
N HIS A 307 6.06 -30.61 -15.74
CA HIS A 307 5.56 -31.31 -16.93
C HIS A 307 4.04 -31.49 -16.86
N MET A 308 3.43 -31.98 -17.93
CA MET A 308 2.00 -32.33 -17.97
C MET A 308 1.61 -33.21 -16.78
N VAL A 309 0.45 -32.91 -16.19
CA VAL A 309 -0.07 -33.61 -15.01
C VAL A 309 -0.28 -35.10 -15.27
N ASP A 310 -0.04 -35.96 -14.29
CA ASP A 310 -0.22 -37.40 -14.49
C ASP A 310 -1.69 -37.84 -14.35
N LEU A 311 -2.06 -38.92 -15.03
CA LEU A 311 -3.38 -39.52 -14.86
C LEU A 311 -3.50 -40.11 -13.45
N GLY A 312 -4.58 -39.78 -12.75
CA GLY A 312 -4.82 -40.17 -11.36
C GLY A 312 -4.39 -39.13 -10.32
N GLU A 313 -3.76 -38.01 -10.71
CA GLU A 313 -3.35 -36.97 -9.77
C GLU A 313 -4.57 -36.25 -9.16
N ALA A 314 -4.60 -36.17 -7.83
CA ALA A 314 -5.69 -35.55 -7.05
C ALA A 314 -5.57 -34.02 -7.02
N VAL A 315 -5.72 -33.40 -8.18
CA VAL A 315 -5.54 -31.95 -8.38
C VAL A 315 -6.45 -31.09 -7.50
N GLY A 316 -7.63 -31.59 -7.13
CA GLY A 316 -8.53 -30.89 -6.22
C GLY A 316 -7.96 -30.72 -4.81
N ILE A 317 -7.33 -31.76 -4.25
CA ILE A 317 -6.70 -31.70 -2.92
C ILE A 317 -5.48 -30.76 -2.97
N ILE A 318 -4.66 -30.88 -4.03
CA ILE A 318 -3.48 -30.03 -4.24
C ILE A 318 -3.89 -28.55 -4.33
N ALA A 319 -4.95 -28.25 -5.08
CA ALA A 319 -5.47 -26.89 -5.20
C ALA A 319 -5.98 -26.32 -3.87
N ALA A 320 -6.72 -27.12 -3.09
CA ALA A 320 -7.22 -26.71 -1.77
C ALA A 320 -6.07 -26.39 -0.80
N GLN A 321 -5.03 -27.23 -0.76
CA GLN A 321 -3.83 -26.99 0.08
C GLN A 321 -3.04 -25.77 -0.38
N SER A 322 -2.89 -25.60 -1.69
CA SER A 322 -2.19 -24.45 -2.29
C SER A 322 -2.85 -23.11 -2.01
N ILE A 323 -4.14 -23.10 -1.62
CA ILE A 323 -4.85 -21.92 -1.14
C ILE A 323 -4.79 -21.83 0.40
N GLY A 324 -5.05 -22.96 1.08
CA GLY A 324 -5.20 -23.02 2.52
C GLY A 324 -3.92 -22.77 3.33
N GLU A 325 -2.81 -23.41 2.95
CA GLU A 325 -1.53 -23.25 3.65
C GLU A 325 -1.01 -21.80 3.53
N PRO A 326 -0.93 -21.18 2.33
CA PRO A 326 -0.53 -19.77 2.23
C PRO A 326 -1.53 -18.84 2.94
N GLY A 327 -2.84 -19.12 2.88
CA GLY A 327 -3.84 -18.34 3.60
C GLY A 327 -3.59 -18.31 5.11
N THR A 328 -3.33 -19.48 5.69
CA THR A 328 -2.98 -19.61 7.12
C THR A 328 -1.68 -18.86 7.44
N GLN A 329 -0.66 -19.02 6.60
CA GLN A 329 0.61 -18.32 6.77
C GLN A 329 0.47 -16.80 6.67
N LEU A 330 -0.34 -16.29 5.74
CA LEU A 330 -0.61 -14.85 5.61
C LEU A 330 -1.32 -14.32 6.85
N THR A 331 -2.34 -15.01 7.35
CA THR A 331 -3.03 -14.61 8.59
C THR A 331 -2.11 -14.59 9.80
N MET A 332 -1.17 -15.54 9.91
CA MET A 332 -0.16 -15.49 10.97
C MET A 332 0.86 -14.38 10.74
N ARG A 333 1.20 -14.08 9.47
CA ARG A 333 2.29 -13.17 9.14
C ARG A 333 1.93 -11.68 9.13
N THR A 334 0.69 -11.31 8.86
CA THR A 334 0.32 -9.90 8.73
C THR A 334 0.10 -9.19 10.06
N PHE A 335 -0.30 -9.91 11.12
CA PHE A 335 -0.73 -9.28 12.38
C PHE A 335 0.32 -9.31 13.50
N HIS A 336 1.44 -10.02 13.34
CA HIS A 336 2.51 -10.07 14.34
C HIS A 336 3.51 -8.91 14.23
N THR A 337 3.26 -7.89 13.41
CA THR A 337 4.09 -6.67 13.33
C THR A 337 3.96 -5.78 14.57
N GLY A 338 3.17 -6.18 15.57
CA GLY A 338 3.10 -5.54 16.88
C GLY A 338 2.26 -4.28 16.92
N GLY A 339 1.31 -4.13 15.98
CA GLY A 339 0.43 -2.95 15.87
C GLY A 339 1.11 -1.69 15.33
N VAL A 340 2.33 -1.81 14.81
CA VAL A 340 3.05 -0.71 14.16
C VAL A 340 2.33 -0.34 12.86
N PHE A 341 1.88 0.90 12.76
CA PHE A 341 1.26 1.40 11.55
C PHE A 341 2.34 1.73 10.51
N THR A 342 2.11 1.28 9.28
CA THR A 342 2.87 1.70 8.09
C THR A 342 1.85 2.03 7.01
N GLY A 343 1.56 3.32 6.85
CA GLY A 343 0.67 3.78 5.78
C GLY A 343 1.40 3.80 4.44
N GLU A 344 0.68 3.53 3.35
CA GLU A 344 1.21 3.80 2.01
C GLU A 344 1.30 5.32 1.81
N VAL A 345 2.53 5.82 1.69
CA VAL A 345 2.76 7.23 1.33
C VAL A 345 2.43 7.39 -0.15
N ALA A 346 1.57 8.36 -0.48
CA ALA A 346 1.27 8.69 -1.86
C ALA A 346 2.58 9.04 -2.60
N ARG A 347 2.69 8.63 -3.87
CA ARG A 347 3.92 8.88 -4.62
C ARG A 347 4.09 10.38 -4.83
N GLN A 348 5.13 10.93 -4.21
CA GLN A 348 5.48 12.34 -4.32
C GLN A 348 6.38 12.58 -5.55
N VAL A 349 6.00 13.54 -6.38
CA VAL A 349 6.80 14.01 -7.52
C VAL A 349 7.51 15.28 -7.09
N VAL A 350 8.84 15.24 -7.14
CA VAL A 350 9.72 16.32 -6.68
C VAL A 350 10.50 16.86 -7.88
N ALA A 351 10.74 18.16 -7.92
CA ALA A 351 11.56 18.80 -8.95
C ALA A 351 13.03 18.34 -8.85
N SER A 352 13.52 17.69 -9.90
CA SER A 352 14.93 17.26 -10.00
C SER A 352 15.90 18.43 -10.20
N VAL A 353 15.40 19.51 -10.81
CA VAL A 353 16.13 20.68 -11.31
C VAL A 353 15.28 21.94 -11.17
N ASP A 354 15.96 23.09 -11.11
CA ASP A 354 15.30 24.39 -11.17
C ASP A 354 14.68 24.59 -12.55
N GLY A 355 13.44 25.06 -12.61
CA GLY A 355 12.73 25.16 -13.87
C GLY A 355 11.32 25.72 -13.76
N VAL A 356 10.59 25.66 -14.86
CA VAL A 356 9.19 26.07 -14.97
C VAL A 356 8.32 24.84 -15.22
N VAL A 357 7.28 24.67 -14.44
CA VAL A 357 6.33 23.57 -14.60
C VAL A 357 5.17 24.01 -15.48
N SER A 358 4.85 23.23 -16.52
CA SER A 358 3.73 23.47 -17.41
C SER A 358 2.81 22.24 -17.47
N PHE A 359 1.51 22.47 -17.49
CA PHE A 359 0.51 21.40 -17.59
C PHE A 359 0.36 20.94 -19.05
N GLY A 360 0.32 19.62 -19.27
CA GLY A 360 0.09 19.05 -20.60
C GLY A 360 -1.28 19.41 -21.17
N LYS A 361 -1.40 19.43 -22.50
CA LYS A 361 -2.59 19.91 -23.26
C LYS A 361 -3.92 19.15 -22.99
N GLY A 362 -3.93 18.15 -22.12
CA GLY A 362 -5.14 17.39 -21.73
C GLY A 362 -5.47 17.42 -20.23
N LEU A 363 -4.64 18.07 -19.40
CA LEU A 363 -4.82 18.07 -17.95
C LEU A 363 -5.96 19.03 -17.57
N ARG A 364 -6.99 18.51 -16.92
CA ARG A 364 -8.06 19.32 -16.30
C ARG A 364 -7.99 19.21 -14.80
N THR A 365 -8.05 20.35 -14.13
CA THR A 365 -7.95 20.44 -12.66
C THR A 365 -9.20 21.07 -12.07
N ARG A 366 -9.53 20.66 -10.84
CA ARG A 366 -10.60 21.24 -10.02
C ARG A 366 -10.03 21.60 -8.66
N THR A 367 -10.39 22.77 -8.13
CA THR A 367 -10.04 23.13 -6.76
C THR A 367 -10.81 22.25 -5.79
N VAL A 368 -10.11 21.55 -4.91
CA VAL A 368 -10.67 20.69 -3.86
C VAL A 368 -9.95 21.00 -2.56
N ARG A 369 -10.71 21.05 -1.45
CA ARG A 369 -10.15 21.09 -0.10
C ARG A 369 -9.56 19.71 0.22
N THR A 370 -8.25 19.67 0.42
CA THR A 370 -7.52 18.43 0.71
C THR A 370 -7.84 17.89 2.10
N ARG A 371 -7.45 16.64 2.36
CA ARG A 371 -7.45 16.02 3.70
C ARG A 371 -6.65 16.78 4.77
N HIS A 372 -5.90 17.81 4.37
CA HIS A 372 -5.10 18.65 5.25
C HIS A 372 -5.70 20.05 5.46
N GLY A 373 -6.91 20.31 4.93
CA GLY A 373 -7.57 21.62 5.02
C GLY A 373 -7.04 22.67 4.05
N GLU A 374 -6.14 22.30 3.14
CA GLU A 374 -5.57 23.20 2.14
C GLU A 374 -6.34 23.11 0.82
N GLU A 375 -6.63 24.25 0.18
CA GLU A 375 -7.18 24.27 -1.17
C GLU A 375 -6.08 23.96 -2.20
N ARG A 376 -6.28 22.89 -2.98
CA ARG A 376 -5.33 22.42 -4.00
C ARG A 376 -6.08 22.07 -5.29
N GLU A 377 -5.34 22.05 -6.38
CA GLU A 377 -5.86 21.60 -7.68
C GLU A 377 -5.76 20.08 -7.78
N GLN A 378 -6.90 19.40 -7.92
CA GLN A 378 -6.98 17.96 -8.15
C GLN A 378 -7.18 17.66 -9.64
N VAL A 379 -6.43 16.70 -10.16
CA VAL A 379 -6.51 16.26 -11.57
C VAL A 379 -7.79 15.45 -11.79
N GLU A 380 -8.70 15.91 -12.65
CA GLU A 380 -9.90 15.16 -13.06
C GLU A 380 -9.62 14.26 -14.28
N VAL A 381 -8.83 14.76 -15.23
CA VAL A 381 -8.45 14.03 -16.44
C VAL A 381 -6.94 13.81 -16.41
N ALA A 382 -6.53 12.55 -16.51
CA ALA A 382 -5.13 12.17 -16.54
C ALA A 382 -4.37 12.93 -17.63
N GLY A 383 -3.13 13.31 -17.32
CA GLY A 383 -2.30 14.10 -18.21
C GLY A 383 -0.90 14.24 -17.66
N ASP A 384 -0.05 14.90 -18.41
CA ASP A 384 1.38 15.00 -18.07
C ASP A 384 1.71 16.33 -17.42
N LEU A 385 2.58 16.28 -16.40
CA LEU A 385 3.24 17.42 -15.81
C LEU A 385 4.62 17.56 -16.43
N ILE A 386 4.90 18.69 -17.09
CA ILE A 386 6.15 18.90 -17.83
C ILE A 386 7.01 19.90 -17.06
N LEU A 387 8.17 19.48 -16.57
CA LEU A 387 9.19 20.34 -15.98
C LEU A 387 10.20 20.76 -17.04
N LYS A 388 10.24 22.07 -17.34
CA LYS A 388 11.20 22.67 -18.26
C LYS A 388 12.37 23.27 -17.47
N PRO A 389 13.58 22.70 -17.55
CA PRO A 389 14.74 23.25 -16.84
C PRO A 389 15.16 24.60 -17.41
N GLU A 390 15.65 25.50 -16.54
CA GLU A 390 16.09 26.85 -16.95
C GLU A 390 17.38 26.82 -17.80
N GLY A 391 18.14 25.72 -17.74
CA GLY A 391 19.42 25.51 -18.45
C GLY A 391 19.36 24.79 -19.81
N GLY A 392 18.19 24.66 -20.45
CA GLY A 392 18.08 24.08 -21.82
C GLY A 392 18.28 22.56 -21.93
N SER A 393 18.27 21.84 -20.81
CA SER A 393 18.25 20.36 -20.80
C SER A 393 16.88 19.82 -21.24
N SER A 394 16.81 18.53 -21.59
CA SER A 394 15.54 17.87 -21.95
C SER A 394 14.49 18.04 -20.86
N SER A 395 13.25 18.38 -21.25
CA SER A 395 12.12 18.51 -20.32
C SER A 395 11.79 17.16 -19.68
N GLU A 396 11.63 17.14 -18.36
CA GLU A 396 11.17 15.96 -17.63
C GLU A 396 9.64 15.90 -17.69
N VAL A 397 9.09 14.73 -18.03
CA VAL A 397 7.65 14.51 -18.15
C VAL A 397 7.21 13.52 -17.07
N PHE A 398 6.26 13.95 -16.24
CA PHE A 398 5.70 13.12 -15.17
C PHE A 398 4.22 12.83 -15.48
N PRO A 399 3.85 11.57 -15.73
CA PRO A 399 2.45 11.22 -15.95
C PRO A 399 1.67 11.30 -14.63
N LEU A 400 0.55 12.03 -14.64
CA LEU A 400 -0.37 12.17 -13.50
C LEU A 400 -1.66 11.38 -13.74
N THR A 401 -2.06 10.63 -12.73
CA THR A 401 -3.31 9.89 -12.71
C THR A 401 -4.47 10.76 -12.22
N THR A 402 -5.70 10.37 -12.58
CA THR A 402 -6.92 11.00 -12.06
C THR A 402 -6.96 10.93 -10.53
N GLY A 403 -7.29 12.05 -9.87
CA GLY A 403 -7.32 12.18 -8.42
C GLY A 403 -6.02 12.68 -7.79
N SER A 404 -4.94 12.82 -8.57
CA SER A 404 -3.66 13.39 -8.10
C SER A 404 -3.81 14.85 -7.66
N LEU A 405 -3.09 15.24 -6.62
CA LEU A 405 -3.11 16.61 -6.09
C LEU A 405 -1.88 17.38 -6.57
N LEU A 406 -2.12 18.54 -7.18
CA LEU A 406 -1.07 19.47 -7.62
C LEU A 406 -0.78 20.50 -6.53
N LEU A 407 0.49 20.69 -6.24
CA LEU A 407 0.97 21.68 -5.27
C LEU A 407 1.47 22.96 -5.94
N VAL A 408 1.70 22.90 -7.24
CA VAL A 408 2.19 24.01 -8.06
C VAL A 408 1.10 24.46 -9.04
N LYS A 409 1.12 25.75 -9.37
CA LYS A 409 0.25 26.33 -10.41
C LYS A 409 0.88 26.16 -11.79
N ASN A 410 0.05 26.27 -12.82
CA ASN A 410 0.54 26.26 -14.20
C ASN A 410 1.52 27.41 -14.45
N ASP A 411 2.64 27.12 -15.09
CA ASP A 411 3.75 28.03 -15.42
C ASP A 411 4.47 28.64 -14.19
N GLN A 412 4.39 27.98 -13.03
CA GLN A 412 5.13 28.38 -11.84
C GLN A 412 6.62 28.00 -11.94
N LYS A 413 7.50 28.93 -11.52
CA LYS A 413 8.93 28.64 -11.28
C LYS A 413 9.08 27.78 -10.03
N VAL A 414 9.84 26.71 -10.14
CA VAL A 414 10.09 25.75 -9.07
C VAL A 414 11.58 25.58 -8.82
N GLU A 415 11.93 25.40 -7.56
CA GLU A 415 13.29 25.13 -7.12
C GLU A 415 13.54 23.62 -7.02
N LYS A 416 14.81 23.25 -7.10
CA LYS A 416 15.28 21.88 -6.91
C LYS A 416 14.84 21.37 -5.55
N LYS A 417 14.28 20.15 -5.53
CA LYS A 417 13.64 19.49 -4.39
C LYS A 417 12.26 20.02 -3.99
N GLN A 418 11.67 20.96 -4.73
CA GLN A 418 10.30 21.38 -4.47
C GLN A 418 9.30 20.29 -4.86
N LEU A 419 8.31 20.05 -4.00
CA LEU A 419 7.24 19.08 -4.25
C LEU A 419 6.25 19.64 -5.29
N LEU A 420 6.05 18.90 -6.37
CA LEU A 420 5.24 19.31 -7.52
C LEU A 420 3.82 18.75 -7.46
N ALA A 421 3.70 17.45 -7.19
CA ALA A 421 2.43 16.75 -7.17
C ALA A 421 2.48 15.53 -6.23
N GLU A 422 1.34 15.21 -5.63
CA GLU A 422 1.09 13.91 -4.99
C GLU A 422 0.24 13.06 -5.93
N VAL A 423 0.84 12.00 -6.49
CA VAL A 423 0.16 11.10 -7.41
C VAL A 423 -0.73 10.16 -6.61
N SER A 424 -2.03 10.20 -6.89
CA SER A 424 -2.99 9.33 -6.24
C SER A 424 -2.85 7.90 -6.76
N LEU A 425 -2.77 6.95 -5.85
CA LEU A 425 -2.95 5.54 -6.18
C LEU A 425 -4.43 5.31 -6.47
N SER A 426 -4.73 4.91 -7.71
CA SER A 426 -6.08 4.70 -8.21
C SER A 426 -6.89 3.82 -7.25
N LYS A 427 -7.86 4.44 -6.57
CA LYS A 427 -8.75 3.93 -5.50
C LYS A 427 -8.28 4.16 -4.07
N THR A 428 -8.12 5.42 -3.67
CA THR A 428 -8.41 5.78 -2.28
C THR A 428 -9.92 5.67 -2.07
N ARG A 429 -10.38 4.64 -1.35
CA ARG A 429 -11.76 4.64 -0.82
C ARG A 429 -11.85 5.88 0.07
N LEU A 430 -12.71 6.83 -0.30
CA LEU A 430 -13.10 7.95 0.55
C LEU A 430 -13.83 7.38 1.76
N SER A 431 -13.10 6.98 2.80
CA SER A 431 -13.69 6.80 4.12
C SER A 431 -14.11 8.20 4.56
N THR A 432 -15.41 8.47 4.49
CA THR A 432 -15.95 9.76 4.92
C THR A 432 -16.13 9.67 6.42
N GLU A 433 -15.07 9.96 7.17
CA GLU A 433 -15.19 10.10 8.63
C GLU A 433 -16.01 11.36 8.91
N LYS A 434 -17.17 11.16 9.54
CA LYS A 434 -18.05 12.25 9.97
C LYS A 434 -17.74 12.54 11.43
N VAL A 435 -17.25 13.75 11.70
CA VAL A 435 -17.09 14.26 13.07
C VAL A 435 -18.14 15.32 13.32
N THR A 436 -18.81 15.20 14.46
CA THR A 436 -19.72 16.21 15.00
C THR A 436 -18.97 16.99 16.07
N LYS A 437 -18.91 18.31 15.92
CA LYS A 437 -18.38 19.22 16.94
C LYS A 437 -19.53 20.07 17.46
N ASP A 438 -19.80 19.94 18.75
CA ASP A 438 -20.76 20.80 19.42
C ASP A 438 -20.10 22.16 19.69
N VAL A 439 -20.79 23.22 19.29
CA VAL A 439 -20.37 24.61 19.54
C VAL A 439 -21.20 25.12 20.71
N THR A 440 -20.57 25.23 21.87
CA THR A 440 -21.18 25.78 23.09
C THR A 440 -20.60 27.16 23.39
N THR A 441 -21.46 28.09 23.83
CA THR A 441 -21.07 29.41 24.32
C THR A 441 -21.60 29.59 25.72
N ASP A 442 -20.78 30.16 26.61
CA ASP A 442 -21.22 30.56 27.96
C ASP A 442 -21.94 31.92 27.95
N LEU A 443 -21.90 32.63 26.82
CA LEU A 443 -22.55 33.92 26.64
C LEU A 443 -24.00 33.72 26.18
N ALA A 444 -24.95 34.35 26.89
CA ALA A 444 -26.29 34.55 26.38
C ALA A 444 -26.23 35.44 25.12
N GLY A 445 -27.08 35.19 24.13
CA GLY A 445 -26.94 35.85 22.85
C GLY A 445 -27.82 35.28 21.73
N GLU A 446 -27.68 35.89 20.55
CA GLU A 446 -28.33 35.45 19.30
C GLU A 446 -27.28 34.83 18.36
N VAL A 447 -27.68 33.77 17.64
CA VAL A 447 -26.83 33.12 16.63
C VAL A 447 -27.21 33.64 15.25
N LEU A 448 -26.27 34.32 14.59
CA LEU A 448 -26.42 34.83 13.24
C LEU A 448 -25.62 33.98 12.25
N PHE A 449 -26.31 33.46 11.24
CA PHE A 449 -25.70 32.70 10.14
C PHE A 449 -25.30 33.66 9.02
N ALA A 450 -24.00 33.85 8.78
CA ALA A 450 -23.46 34.63 7.68
C ALA A 450 -22.96 33.68 6.58
N ASP A 451 -23.56 33.74 5.40
CA ASP A 451 -23.27 32.86 4.24
C ASP A 451 -23.49 31.35 4.46
N LEU A 452 -24.11 30.95 5.58
CA LEU A 452 -24.52 29.58 5.84
C LEU A 452 -26.01 29.41 5.50
N ILE A 453 -26.33 28.81 4.35
CA ILE A 453 -27.72 28.53 3.93
C ILE A 453 -28.04 27.07 4.29
N PRO A 454 -28.83 26.82 5.36
CA PRO A 454 -29.23 25.47 5.72
C PRO A 454 -30.32 24.95 4.76
N GLU A 455 -30.09 23.79 4.15
CA GLU A 455 -31.14 23.04 3.47
C GLU A 455 -31.84 22.12 4.48
N GLU A 456 -33.18 22.15 4.51
CA GLU A 456 -33.96 21.22 5.30
C GLU A 456 -34.14 19.91 4.53
N LYS A 457 -33.58 18.82 5.07
CA LYS A 457 -33.86 17.46 4.61
C LYS A 457 -34.75 16.76 5.61
N THR A 458 -35.96 16.44 5.19
CA THR A 458 -36.88 15.58 5.93
C THR A 458 -36.62 14.13 5.58
N ASP A 459 -36.26 13.31 6.56
CA ASP A 459 -36.14 11.87 6.37
C ASP A 459 -37.54 11.23 6.23
N ARG A 460 -37.62 10.00 5.73
CA ARG A 460 -38.85 9.22 5.55
C ARG A 460 -39.65 9.02 6.85
N GLN A 461 -39.04 9.26 8.01
CA GLN A 461 -39.65 9.18 9.34
C GLN A 461 -40.16 10.53 9.88
N GLY A 462 -40.07 11.62 9.10
CA GLY A 462 -40.56 12.95 9.50
C GLY A 462 -39.55 13.79 10.30
N ASN A 463 -38.35 13.28 10.54
CA ASN A 463 -37.27 14.03 11.20
C ASN A 463 -36.66 15.04 10.22
N THR A 464 -36.64 16.32 10.58
CA THR A 464 -36.08 17.40 9.76
C THR A 464 -34.66 17.69 10.21
N THR A 465 -33.69 17.48 9.32
CA THR A 465 -32.27 17.81 9.55
C THR A 465 -31.90 19.01 8.70
N ARG A 466 -31.28 20.03 9.32
CA ARG A 466 -30.78 21.22 8.62
C ARG A 466 -29.30 21.01 8.29
N ILE A 467 -28.96 20.93 7.01
CA ILE A 467 -27.59 20.69 6.55
C ILE A 467 -27.22 21.80 5.58
N ALA A 468 -26.12 22.50 5.84
CA ALA A 468 -25.56 23.45 4.89
C ALA A 468 -24.61 22.70 3.92
N GLN A 469 -24.82 22.87 2.61
CA GLN A 469 -23.97 22.26 1.57
C GLN A 469 -22.65 23.03 1.37
N ARG A 470 -22.61 24.30 1.78
CA ARG A 470 -21.44 25.18 1.69
C ARG A 470 -21.06 25.66 3.10
N GLY A 471 -19.75 25.77 3.33
CA GLY A 471 -19.24 26.40 4.55
C GLY A 471 -19.65 27.87 4.61
N GLY A 472 -19.85 28.37 5.82
CA GLY A 472 -20.21 29.74 6.12
C GLY A 472 -19.76 30.11 7.53
N LEU A 473 -19.96 31.37 7.91
CA LEU A 473 -19.61 31.90 9.22
C LEU A 473 -20.83 31.84 10.14
N LEU A 474 -20.60 31.43 11.38
CA LEU A 474 -21.59 31.46 12.44
C LEU A 474 -21.13 32.47 13.49
N TRP A 475 -21.87 33.56 13.62
CA TRP A 475 -21.62 34.59 14.61
C TRP A 475 -22.49 34.32 15.83
N VAL A 476 -21.87 34.31 17.01
CA VAL A 476 -22.59 34.31 18.29
C VAL A 476 -22.50 35.73 18.82
N LEU A 477 -23.61 36.47 18.71
CA LEU A 477 -23.71 37.83 19.21
C LEU A 477 -24.00 37.78 20.71
N SER A 478 -23.03 38.17 21.53
CA SER A 478 -23.24 38.29 22.98
C SER A 478 -24.28 39.35 23.29
N GLY A 479 -25.30 38.99 24.07
CA GLY A 479 -26.35 39.89 24.53
C GLY A 479 -26.87 39.47 25.89
N GLU A 480 -27.06 40.43 26.79
CA GLU A 480 -27.72 40.15 28.07
C GLU A 480 -29.23 40.08 27.85
N VAL A 481 -29.79 38.89 28.06
CA VAL A 481 -31.25 38.68 27.98
C VAL A 481 -31.86 39.09 29.32
N TYR A 482 -32.46 40.27 29.36
CA TYR A 482 -33.24 40.73 30.51
C TYR A 482 -34.65 40.16 30.43
N ASN A 483 -34.96 39.20 31.30
CA ASN A 483 -36.33 38.71 31.46
C ASN A 483 -37.17 39.79 32.15
N LEU A 484 -38.07 40.39 31.38
CA LEU A 484 -39.00 41.39 31.91
C LEU A 484 -40.02 40.72 32.84
N PRO A 485 -40.27 41.25 34.05
CA PRO A 485 -41.31 40.74 34.93
C PRO A 485 -42.70 40.89 34.30
N PRO A 486 -43.66 40.00 34.61
CA PRO A 486 -45.00 40.04 34.02
C PRO A 486 -45.69 41.38 34.33
N GLY A 487 -45.96 42.16 33.28
CA GLY A 487 -46.55 43.51 33.35
C GLY A 487 -45.59 44.66 33.00
N ALA A 488 -44.32 44.39 32.72
CA ALA A 488 -43.39 45.42 32.26
C ALA A 488 -43.62 45.74 30.76
N GLU A 489 -43.81 47.02 30.46
CA GLU A 489 -43.88 47.54 29.09
C GLU A 489 -42.49 47.99 28.64
N PRO A 490 -41.87 47.36 27.63
CA PRO A 490 -40.57 47.79 27.13
C PRO A 490 -40.69 49.18 26.49
N VAL A 491 -39.84 50.11 26.95
CA VAL A 491 -39.80 51.51 26.45
C VAL A 491 -39.09 51.59 25.08
N VAL A 492 -38.30 50.57 24.74
CA VAL A 492 -37.55 50.45 23.48
C VAL A 492 -38.26 49.51 22.51
N LYS A 493 -38.21 49.82 21.22
CA LYS A 493 -38.73 48.97 20.14
C LYS A 493 -37.62 48.07 19.61
N ASN A 494 -37.99 46.93 19.01
CA ASN A 494 -37.02 46.03 18.37
C ASN A 494 -36.23 46.78 17.29
N GLY A 495 -34.91 46.87 17.45
CA GLY A 495 -33.99 47.56 16.53
C GLY A 495 -33.48 48.92 17.00
N ASP A 496 -33.91 49.41 18.17
CA ASP A 496 -33.40 50.68 18.72
C ASP A 496 -31.93 50.56 19.14
N ALA A 497 -31.08 51.49 18.67
CA ALA A 497 -29.66 51.55 19.01
C ALA A 497 -29.48 52.23 20.38
N VAL A 498 -29.05 51.45 21.37
CA VAL A 498 -28.79 51.94 22.73
C VAL A 498 -27.32 52.34 22.84
N GLN A 499 -27.03 53.60 23.15
CA GLN A 499 -25.66 54.07 23.44
C GLN A 499 -25.29 53.77 24.89
N LEU A 500 -24.05 53.32 25.12
CA LEU A 500 -23.48 53.19 26.46
C LEU A 500 -23.30 54.59 27.06
N GLY A 501 -24.01 54.84 28.17
CA GLY A 501 -23.96 56.09 28.93
C GLY A 501 -22.72 56.20 29.80
#